data_AF-A0A7R9M637-F1
#
_entry.id   AF-A0A7R9M637-F1
#
_cell.length_a   1.000
_cell.length_b   1.000
_cell.length_c   1.000
_cell.angle_alpha   90.00
_cell.angle_beta   90.00
_cell.angle_gamma   90.00
#
_symmetry.space_group_name_H-M   'P 1'
#
loop_
_entity.id
_entity.type
_entity.pdbx_description
1 polymer ?
#
loop_
_entity_poly.entity_id
_entity_poly.type
_entity_poly.pdbx_seq_one_letter_code
_entity_poly.pdbx_strand_id
1 'polypeptide(L)'
;MVAPMLGIFTSQTPQVCYTELGCFRNDGVFGANPIRPINPFPQSPQTIGTEFLFYSLTNANNPQTIQALDSYLFKNIKFNSSLQTRIVIHGYKAGLLVNGFSHNSFEVVKDGLLNSGNSNVILVQWTRGASGLYFQSVANCRVVASQIALLIKYLVNERKARTDMFHLIGFSLGAHISGYVGKLVPNLGRITALDAAKPYFDGVSAGVRLDSSDALFIDSYHTDNDMGTTSPIGNIDIYFNGGNRQPGCDYQIFDTALNDGILDGLFETLSCDHKRALDYYADFLLTSKSACRPVAYRCDSWHKFMSGLCWMCGQSGENCVVVGLNADLNTHRNVYRKADNNPIVVRKIDTHFEAYY
;
A
#
# COMPACT_ATOMS: atom_id res chain seq x y z
N MET A 1 9.27 -17.80 62.96
CA MET A 1 8.26 -17.72 61.90
C MET A 1 8.80 -16.80 60.82
N VAL A 2 9.24 -17.35 59.70
CA VAL A 2 9.67 -16.58 58.52
C VAL A 2 8.54 -16.67 57.52
N ALA A 3 7.85 -15.55 57.28
CA ALA A 3 6.83 -15.48 56.25
C ALA A 3 7.52 -15.51 54.86
N PRO A 4 7.08 -16.35 53.92
CA PRO A 4 7.61 -16.28 52.57
C PRO A 4 6.99 -15.07 51.88
N MET A 5 7.83 -14.14 51.42
CA MET A 5 7.44 -13.13 50.45
C MET A 5 6.99 -13.85 49.17
N LEU A 6 5.68 -13.88 48.93
CA LEU A 6 5.11 -14.17 47.62
C LEU A 6 5.51 -13.02 46.69
N GLY A 7 6.62 -13.20 45.98
CA GLY A 7 6.96 -12.38 44.83
C GLY A 7 5.84 -12.50 43.81
N ILE A 8 5.12 -11.40 43.57
CA ILE A 8 4.22 -11.28 42.43
C ILE A 8 5.09 -11.31 41.19
N PHE A 9 5.25 -12.50 40.59
CA PHE A 9 5.76 -12.62 39.24
C PHE A 9 4.70 -12.02 38.31
N THR A 10 4.85 -10.74 37.96
CA THR A 10 4.14 -10.19 36.82
C THR A 10 4.67 -10.92 35.59
N SER A 11 3.91 -11.87 35.03
CA SER A 11 4.28 -12.49 33.77
C SER A 11 4.28 -11.39 32.70
N GLN A 12 5.46 -10.96 32.28
CA GLN A 12 5.55 -10.07 31.15
C GLN A 12 5.09 -10.86 29.92
N THR A 13 4.04 -10.37 29.26
CA THR A 13 3.56 -10.89 27.99
C THR A 13 4.72 -10.99 27.00
N PRO A 14 4.94 -12.13 26.32
CA PRO A 14 6.04 -12.31 25.39
C PRO A 14 6.09 -11.19 24.35
N GLN A 15 7.27 -10.60 24.16
CA GLN A 15 7.51 -9.53 23.20
C GLN A 15 8.91 -9.65 22.60
N VAL A 16 9.10 -9.18 21.37
CA VAL A 16 10.42 -8.99 20.76
C VAL A 16 10.70 -7.50 20.64
N CYS A 17 11.91 -7.06 20.96
CA CYS A 17 12.27 -5.65 20.89
C CYS A 17 13.49 -5.44 19.98
N TYR A 18 13.45 -4.38 19.19
CA TYR A 18 14.55 -3.96 18.34
C TYR A 18 14.93 -2.52 18.68
N THR A 19 16.24 -2.26 18.77
CA THR A 19 16.78 -0.93 19.03
C THR A 19 16.20 0.07 18.03
N GLU A 20 15.85 1.27 18.50
CA GLU A 20 15.17 2.36 17.76
C GLU A 20 13.72 2.11 17.34
N LEU A 21 13.27 0.86 17.22
CA LEU A 21 11.91 0.51 16.76
C LEU A 21 10.94 0.14 17.90
N GLY A 22 11.45 -0.12 19.10
CA GLY A 22 10.64 -0.51 20.24
C GLY A 22 10.28 -2.00 20.24
N CYS A 23 9.16 -2.36 20.87
CA CYS A 23 8.76 -3.73 21.11
C CYS A 23 7.49 -4.13 20.35
N PHE A 24 7.46 -5.36 19.86
CA PHE A 24 6.37 -5.98 19.12
C PHE A 24 5.79 -7.11 19.96
N ARG A 25 4.50 -6.99 20.27
CA ARG A 25 3.71 -8.00 21.00
C ARG A 25 2.74 -8.70 20.08
N ASN A 26 2.44 -9.97 20.39
CA ASN A 26 1.43 -10.78 19.72
C ASN A 26 0.25 -11.07 20.65
N ASP A 27 -0.18 -10.04 21.37
CA ASP A 27 -1.34 -10.01 22.26
C ASP A 27 -2.27 -8.84 21.88
N GLY A 28 -3.38 -8.70 22.61
CA GLY A 28 -4.38 -7.66 22.36
C GLY A 28 -4.91 -7.73 20.93
N VAL A 29 -4.90 -6.59 20.22
CA VAL A 29 -5.35 -6.54 18.83
C VAL A 29 -4.49 -7.40 17.88
N PHE A 30 -3.20 -7.59 18.20
CA PHE A 30 -2.29 -8.44 17.45
C PHE A 30 -2.28 -9.89 17.95
N GLY A 31 -3.23 -10.30 18.79
CA GLY A 31 -3.38 -11.68 19.23
C GLY A 31 -3.72 -12.64 18.10
N ALA A 32 -3.33 -13.90 18.26
CA ALA A 32 -3.78 -14.97 17.36
C ALA A 32 -5.32 -15.08 17.39
N ASN A 33 -5.91 -15.33 16.23
CA ASN A 33 -7.35 -15.48 16.05
C ASN A 33 -7.62 -16.36 14.82
N PRO A 34 -8.87 -16.77 14.54
CA PRO A 34 -9.17 -17.66 13.41
C PRO A 34 -8.71 -17.14 12.03
N ILE A 35 -8.62 -15.82 11.84
CA ILE A 35 -8.13 -15.18 10.61
C ILE A 35 -6.59 -15.16 10.58
N ARG A 36 -5.94 -15.13 11.74
CA ARG A 36 -4.47 -15.13 11.92
C ARG A 36 -4.02 -16.29 12.83
N PRO A 37 -4.17 -17.55 12.40
CA PRO A 37 -3.92 -18.71 13.25
C PRO A 37 -2.43 -18.90 13.55
N ILE A 38 -1.56 -18.61 12.58
CA ILE A 38 -0.10 -18.63 12.74
C ILE A 38 0.39 -17.20 12.80
N ASN A 39 0.70 -16.72 13.99
CA ASN A 39 1.06 -15.32 14.21
C ASN A 39 2.43 -15.22 14.89
N PRO A 40 3.53 -15.36 14.13
CA PRO A 40 4.88 -15.30 14.69
C PRO A 40 5.24 -13.86 15.06
N PHE A 41 6.29 -13.71 15.87
CA PHE A 41 6.91 -12.39 16.02
C PHE A 41 7.51 -11.94 14.68
N PRO A 42 7.55 -10.63 14.39
CA PRO A 42 8.30 -10.14 13.24
C PRO A 42 9.77 -10.54 13.35
N GLN A 43 10.44 -10.66 12.21
CA GLN A 43 11.89 -10.86 12.15
C GLN A 43 12.64 -9.55 12.47
N SER A 44 13.93 -9.67 12.77
CA SER A 44 14.77 -8.50 13.05
C SER A 44 14.93 -7.60 11.81
N PRO A 45 15.21 -6.30 12.00
CA PRO A 45 15.53 -5.37 10.91
C PRO A 45 16.62 -5.90 9.97
N GLN A 46 17.65 -6.55 10.51
CA GLN A 46 18.76 -7.11 9.74
C GLN A 46 18.34 -8.33 8.90
N THR A 47 17.40 -9.13 9.40
CA THR A 47 16.84 -10.26 8.65
C THR A 47 15.88 -9.79 7.57
N ILE A 48 15.07 -8.76 7.85
CA ILE A 48 14.16 -8.16 6.85
C ILE A 48 14.93 -7.42 5.77
N GLY A 49 16.04 -6.76 6.12
CA GLY A 49 16.95 -6.11 5.18
C GLY A 49 16.29 -4.96 4.41
N THR A 50 15.55 -4.09 5.10
CA THR A 50 14.86 -2.96 4.44
C THR A 50 15.85 -1.89 3.98
N GLU A 51 15.71 -1.47 2.73
CA GLU A 51 16.44 -0.36 2.12
C GLU A 51 15.46 0.69 1.59
N PHE A 52 15.84 1.95 1.72
CA PHE A 52 15.14 3.08 1.13
C PHE A 52 15.92 3.56 -0.10
N LEU A 53 15.35 3.40 -1.28
CA LEU A 53 15.93 3.89 -2.52
C LEU A 53 15.37 5.29 -2.78
N PHE A 54 16.16 6.32 -2.47
CA PHE A 54 15.75 7.72 -2.64
C PHE A 54 16.08 8.25 -4.03
N TYR A 55 15.05 8.75 -4.70
CA TYR A 55 15.08 9.38 -6.01
C TYR A 55 14.58 10.82 -5.95
N SER A 56 15.14 11.64 -6.83
CA SER A 56 14.74 12.99 -7.18
C SER A 56 14.99 13.17 -8.68
N LEU A 57 14.53 14.28 -9.27
CA LEU A 57 14.83 14.59 -10.67
C LEU A 57 16.35 14.62 -10.97
N THR A 58 17.18 14.93 -9.97
CA THR A 58 18.64 15.02 -10.14
C THR A 58 19.35 13.66 -10.13
N ASN A 59 18.67 12.59 -9.69
CA ASN A 59 19.24 11.25 -9.57
C ASN A 59 18.22 10.16 -9.95
N ALA A 60 17.38 10.41 -10.96
CA ALA A 60 16.26 9.56 -11.35
C ALA A 60 16.65 8.11 -11.72
N ASN A 61 17.88 7.91 -12.22
CA ASN A 61 18.39 6.60 -12.65
C ASN A 61 19.34 5.96 -11.63
N ASN A 62 19.81 6.71 -10.63
CA ASN A 62 20.81 6.25 -9.66
C ASN A 62 20.36 6.69 -8.25
N PRO A 63 19.59 5.86 -7.53
CA PRO A 63 19.08 6.23 -6.22
C PRO A 63 20.20 6.40 -5.20
N GLN A 64 19.95 7.21 -4.17
CA GLN A 64 20.69 7.09 -2.92
C GLN A 64 20.08 5.92 -2.13
N THR A 65 20.81 4.81 -2.04
CA THR A 65 20.41 3.67 -1.21
C THR A 65 20.73 3.96 0.25
N ILE A 66 19.69 3.87 1.09
CA ILE A 66 19.80 4.11 2.53
C ILE A 66 19.36 2.85 3.26
N GLN A 67 20.28 2.25 4.01
CA GLN A 67 19.94 1.13 4.89
C GLN A 67 19.02 1.62 6.01
N ALA A 68 17.93 0.90 6.25
CA ALA A 68 17.04 1.24 7.35
C ALA A 68 17.79 1.16 8.68
N LEU A 69 17.59 2.16 9.54
CA LEU A 69 18.29 2.36 10.83
C LEU A 69 19.75 2.87 10.73
N ASP A 70 20.25 3.18 9.54
CA ASP A 70 21.52 3.89 9.41
C ASP A 70 21.31 5.41 9.51
N SER A 71 21.47 5.93 10.74
CA SER A 71 21.31 7.35 11.03
C SER A 71 22.31 8.27 10.29
N TYR A 72 23.47 7.75 9.88
CA TYR A 72 24.45 8.52 9.10
C TYR A 72 23.98 8.68 7.65
N LEU A 73 23.44 7.63 7.04
CA LEU A 73 22.89 7.70 5.68
C LEU A 73 21.65 8.61 5.63
N PHE A 74 20.79 8.61 6.65
CA PHE A 74 19.69 9.58 6.77
C PHE A 74 20.17 11.04 6.80
N LYS A 75 21.32 11.31 7.43
CA LYS A 75 21.94 12.65 7.47
C LYS A 75 22.51 13.13 6.14
N ASN A 76 22.66 12.27 5.14
CA ASN A 76 23.24 12.64 3.84
C ASN A 76 22.27 12.49 2.67
N ILE A 77 20.99 12.23 2.95
CA ILE A 77 19.93 12.21 1.94
C ILE A 77 19.78 13.60 1.30
N LYS A 78 19.76 13.67 -0.03
CA LYS A 78 19.55 14.90 -0.83
C LYS A 78 18.07 15.27 -0.89
N PHE A 79 17.43 15.31 0.27
CA PHE A 79 16.01 15.54 0.45
C PHE A 79 15.67 17.03 0.36
N ASN A 80 14.58 17.36 -0.34
CA ASN A 80 14.05 18.72 -0.39
C ASN A 80 12.70 18.79 0.35
N SER A 81 12.68 19.43 1.53
CA SER A 81 11.48 19.49 2.38
C SER A 81 10.33 20.32 1.81
N SER A 82 10.58 21.15 0.80
CA SER A 82 9.54 21.92 0.11
C SER A 82 8.78 21.11 -0.94
N LEU A 83 9.25 19.91 -1.29
CA LEU A 83 8.61 19.03 -2.27
C LEU A 83 7.80 17.95 -1.57
N GLN A 84 6.73 17.48 -2.23
CA GLN A 84 5.98 16.33 -1.76
C GLN A 84 6.86 15.08 -1.69
N THR A 85 6.67 14.24 -0.69
CA THR A 85 7.39 12.99 -0.52
C THR A 85 6.47 11.82 -0.82
N ARG A 86 6.78 11.06 -1.87
CA ARG A 86 6.03 9.89 -2.32
C ARG A 86 6.80 8.64 -1.92
N ILE A 87 6.23 7.80 -1.05
CA ILE A 87 6.86 6.57 -0.58
C ILE A 87 6.10 5.38 -1.17
N VAL A 88 6.75 4.60 -2.04
CA VAL A 88 6.14 3.46 -2.72
C VAL A 88 6.60 2.17 -2.05
N ILE A 89 5.64 1.32 -1.65
CA ILE A 89 5.88 0.14 -0.82
C ILE A 89 5.31 -1.09 -1.53
N HIS A 90 6.17 -2.04 -1.88
CA HIS A 90 5.76 -3.28 -2.54
C HIS A 90 5.15 -4.31 -1.58
N GLY A 91 4.59 -5.38 -2.15
CA GLY A 91 3.91 -6.47 -1.44
C GLY A 91 4.71 -7.78 -1.28
N TYR A 92 3.96 -8.86 -1.03
CA TYR A 92 4.47 -10.23 -0.90
C TYR A 92 5.02 -10.75 -2.23
N LYS A 93 6.26 -11.28 -2.23
CA LYS A 93 6.98 -11.70 -3.45
C LYS A 93 7.00 -10.66 -4.59
N ALA A 94 6.65 -9.41 -4.29
CA ALA A 94 6.49 -8.33 -5.26
C ALA A 94 7.74 -7.44 -5.32
N GLY A 95 8.92 -8.03 -5.16
CA GLY A 95 10.15 -7.26 -5.06
C GLY A 95 10.37 -6.39 -6.29
N LEU A 96 10.94 -5.20 -6.10
CA LEU A 96 11.17 -4.20 -7.16
C LEU A 96 12.11 -4.68 -8.30
N LEU A 97 12.68 -5.88 -8.17
CA LEU A 97 13.63 -6.50 -9.10
C LEU A 97 13.19 -7.93 -9.51
N VAL A 98 11.98 -8.36 -9.14
CA VAL A 98 11.49 -9.72 -9.43
C VAL A 98 10.83 -9.75 -10.80
N ASN A 99 11.38 -10.57 -11.71
CA ASN A 99 10.76 -10.89 -12.99
C ASN A 99 9.40 -11.56 -12.73
N GLY A 100 8.31 -10.98 -13.23
CA GLY A 100 6.93 -11.43 -12.97
C GLY A 100 5.89 -10.31 -12.93
N PHE A 101 6.33 -9.05 -12.86
CA PHE A 101 5.51 -7.89 -13.22
C PHE A 101 5.66 -7.63 -14.72
N SER A 102 4.58 -7.28 -15.41
CA SER A 102 4.65 -6.54 -16.67
C SER A 102 5.68 -5.43 -16.49
N HIS A 103 6.74 -5.42 -17.30
CA HIS A 103 7.86 -4.47 -17.29
C HIS A 103 7.84 -3.41 -16.17
N ASN A 104 8.51 -3.70 -15.05
CA ASN A 104 8.75 -2.86 -13.87
C ASN A 104 7.71 -1.75 -13.59
N SER A 105 6.42 -2.09 -13.42
CA SER A 105 5.37 -1.09 -13.09
C SER A 105 5.75 -0.18 -11.91
N PHE A 106 6.57 -0.65 -10.95
CA PHE A 106 7.11 0.19 -9.88
C PHE A 106 8.08 1.28 -10.37
N GLU A 107 8.89 1.01 -11.38
CA GLU A 107 9.75 2.00 -12.04
C GLU A 107 8.93 3.00 -12.84
N VAL A 108 7.91 2.53 -13.58
CA VAL A 108 6.96 3.43 -14.25
C VAL A 108 6.26 4.34 -13.23
N VAL A 109 5.84 3.79 -12.09
CA VAL A 109 5.27 4.58 -10.99
C VAL A 109 6.28 5.57 -10.44
N LYS A 110 7.52 5.17 -10.16
CA LYS A 110 8.60 6.07 -9.72
C LYS A 110 8.76 7.23 -10.70
N ASP A 111 8.92 6.93 -11.98
CA ASP A 111 9.18 7.96 -13.01
C ASP A 111 7.97 8.85 -13.23
N GLY A 112 6.77 8.29 -13.24
CA GLY A 112 5.52 9.05 -13.25
C GLY A 112 5.44 10.02 -12.07
N LEU A 113 5.78 9.58 -10.86
CA LEU A 113 5.77 10.41 -9.65
C LEU A 113 6.81 11.53 -9.71
N LEU A 114 8.04 11.23 -10.16
CA LEU A 114 9.09 12.24 -10.36
C LEU A 114 8.64 13.31 -11.37
N ASN A 115 8.08 12.87 -12.50
CA ASN A 115 7.71 13.74 -13.62
C ASN A 115 6.40 14.51 -13.42
N SER A 116 5.53 14.06 -12.51
CA SER A 116 4.21 14.66 -12.29
C SER A 116 4.23 16.02 -11.59
N GLY A 117 5.31 16.37 -10.88
CA GLY A 117 5.36 17.64 -10.15
C GLY A 117 6.64 17.96 -9.40
N ASN A 118 7.77 17.32 -9.74
CA ASN A 118 9.02 17.33 -8.97
C ASN A 118 8.79 16.90 -7.51
N SER A 119 9.03 15.63 -7.22
CA SER A 119 8.82 15.05 -5.89
C SER A 119 10.08 14.37 -5.38
N ASN A 120 10.14 14.22 -4.05
CA ASN A 120 11.02 13.24 -3.43
C ASN A 120 10.33 11.88 -3.57
N VAL A 121 10.95 10.90 -4.24
CA VAL A 121 10.38 9.55 -4.38
C VAL A 121 11.25 8.56 -3.62
N ILE A 122 10.64 7.74 -2.78
CA ILE A 122 11.33 6.70 -2.01
C ILE A 122 10.69 5.37 -2.34
N LEU A 123 11.45 4.44 -2.91
CA LEU A 123 11.00 3.06 -3.03
C LEU A 123 11.47 2.28 -1.80
N VAL A 124 10.55 1.60 -1.13
CA VAL A 124 10.86 0.76 0.05
C VAL A 124 11.12 -0.66 -0.42
N GLN A 125 12.40 -1.03 -0.43
CA GLN A 125 12.87 -2.36 -0.78
C GLN A 125 12.90 -3.23 0.49
N TRP A 126 12.04 -4.23 0.58
CA TRP A 126 11.99 -5.17 1.71
C TRP A 126 11.80 -6.63 1.25
N THR A 127 12.23 -6.94 0.02
CA THR A 127 12.07 -8.25 -0.62
C THR A 127 12.49 -9.42 0.27
N ARG A 128 13.60 -9.31 1.02
CA ARG A 128 14.06 -10.39 1.89
C ARG A 128 13.05 -10.73 3.00
N GLY A 129 12.39 -9.72 3.58
CA GLY A 129 11.29 -9.92 4.53
C GLY A 129 9.94 -10.27 3.89
N ALA A 130 9.77 -10.02 2.58
CA ALA A 130 8.54 -10.20 1.83
C ALA A 130 8.46 -11.52 1.03
N SER A 131 9.56 -12.25 0.87
CA SER A 131 9.63 -13.46 0.03
C SER A 131 9.58 -14.78 0.82
N GLY A 132 9.47 -14.72 2.14
CA GLY A 132 9.40 -15.90 3.02
C GLY A 132 8.00 -16.53 3.07
N LEU A 133 7.71 -17.23 4.18
CA LEU A 133 6.35 -17.70 4.46
C LEU A 133 5.40 -16.51 4.63
N TYR A 134 4.22 -16.58 4.00
CA TYR A 134 3.27 -15.45 3.96
C TYR A 134 2.97 -14.87 5.34
N PHE A 135 2.64 -15.72 6.32
CA PHE A 135 2.33 -15.29 7.69
C PHE A 135 3.52 -14.60 8.38
N GLN A 136 4.76 -14.95 8.03
CA GLN A 136 5.96 -14.27 8.53
C GLN A 136 6.13 -12.91 7.86
N SER A 137 5.87 -12.80 6.54
CA SER A 137 5.87 -11.52 5.83
C SER A 137 4.77 -10.57 6.35
N VAL A 138 3.60 -11.10 6.71
CA VAL A 138 2.54 -10.36 7.42
C VAL A 138 3.04 -9.81 8.75
N ALA A 139 3.74 -10.62 9.56
CA ALA A 139 4.32 -10.15 10.82
C ALA A 139 5.38 -9.05 10.57
N ASN A 140 6.27 -9.25 9.59
CA ASN A 140 7.34 -8.33 9.22
C ASN A 140 6.84 -6.94 8.80
N CYS A 141 5.59 -6.82 8.29
CA CYS A 141 4.98 -5.54 7.93
C CYS A 141 5.06 -4.51 9.07
N ARG A 142 4.96 -4.96 10.33
CA ARG A 142 5.03 -4.08 11.51
C ARG A 142 6.42 -3.45 11.69
N VAL A 143 7.48 -4.21 11.43
CA VAL A 143 8.87 -3.72 11.52
C VAL A 143 9.16 -2.77 10.36
N VAL A 144 8.78 -3.13 9.13
CA VAL A 144 8.95 -2.25 7.95
C VAL A 144 8.23 -0.92 8.15
N ALA A 145 7.00 -0.95 8.66
CA ALA A 145 6.25 0.27 8.98
C ALA A 145 6.94 1.12 10.05
N SER A 146 7.52 0.48 11.07
CA SER A 146 8.27 1.19 12.12
C SER A 146 9.54 1.85 11.57
N GLN A 147 10.24 1.20 10.63
CA GLN A 147 11.40 1.76 9.93
C GLN A 147 11.02 2.95 9.05
N ILE A 148 9.91 2.86 8.30
CA ILE A 148 9.40 3.99 7.49
C ILE A 148 8.97 5.14 8.41
N ALA A 149 8.27 4.86 9.50
CA ALA A 149 7.83 5.87 10.45
C ALA A 149 9.02 6.59 11.11
N LEU A 150 10.10 5.86 11.41
CA LEU A 150 11.35 6.46 11.91
C LEU A 150 11.98 7.40 10.88
N LEU A 151 12.05 7.00 9.61
CA LEU A 151 12.52 7.86 8.52
C LEU A 151 11.67 9.13 8.39
N ILE A 152 10.34 9.01 8.39
CA ILE A 152 9.44 10.17 8.30
C ILE A 152 9.65 11.11 9.49
N LYS A 153 9.72 10.57 10.72
CA LYS A 153 9.99 11.37 11.93
C LYS A 153 11.33 12.09 11.85
N TYR A 154 12.36 11.44 11.32
CA TYR A 154 13.66 12.08 11.08
C TYR A 154 13.54 13.24 10.07
N LEU A 155 12.88 13.03 8.92
CA LEU A 155 12.71 14.07 7.91
C LEU A 155 11.89 15.26 8.44
N VAL A 156 10.88 15.01 9.28
CA VAL A 156 10.10 16.06 9.93
C VAL A 156 10.95 16.84 10.93
N ASN A 157 11.64 16.16 11.84
CA ASN A 157 12.37 16.81 12.94
C ASN A 157 13.64 17.52 12.46
N GLU A 158 14.43 16.85 11.62
CA GLU A 158 15.77 17.28 11.21
C GLU A 158 15.77 18.03 9.88
N ARG A 159 14.85 17.71 8.95
CA ARG A 159 14.75 18.37 7.64
C ARG A 159 13.58 19.33 7.50
N LYS A 160 12.77 19.49 8.56
CA LYS A 160 11.60 20.38 8.59
C LYS A 160 10.55 20.04 7.52
N ALA A 161 10.46 18.77 7.13
CA ALA A 161 9.34 18.29 6.34
C ALA A 161 8.04 18.39 7.14
N ARG A 162 6.90 18.48 6.44
CA ARG A 162 5.58 18.39 7.08
C ARG A 162 4.98 17.01 6.88
N THR A 163 4.32 16.45 7.89
CA THR A 163 3.70 15.11 7.82
C THR A 163 2.61 15.01 6.76
N ASP A 164 1.89 16.11 6.51
CA ASP A 164 0.83 16.20 5.50
C ASP A 164 1.34 16.27 4.05
N MET A 165 2.66 16.42 3.86
CA MET A 165 3.32 16.38 2.54
C MET A 165 3.79 14.96 2.16
N PHE A 166 3.56 13.96 3.01
CA PHE A 166 3.85 12.57 2.71
C PHE A 166 2.65 11.87 2.08
N HIS A 167 2.90 11.14 1.00
CA HIS A 167 1.94 10.28 0.35
C HIS A 167 2.55 8.88 0.20
N LEU A 168 1.96 7.91 0.89
CA LEU A 168 2.36 6.50 0.82
C LEU A 168 1.51 5.77 -0.23
N ILE A 169 2.15 5.01 -1.10
CA ILE A 169 1.53 4.24 -2.17
C ILE A 169 1.89 2.78 -1.92
N GLY A 170 0.96 2.02 -1.36
CA GLY A 170 1.21 0.66 -0.89
C GLY A 170 0.49 -0.37 -1.75
N PHE A 171 1.24 -1.32 -2.33
CA PHE A 171 0.69 -2.45 -3.08
C PHE A 171 0.56 -3.70 -2.19
N SER A 172 -0.58 -4.39 -2.20
CA SER A 172 -0.76 -5.66 -1.50
C SER A 172 -0.46 -5.54 0.01
N LEU A 173 0.49 -6.31 0.57
CA LEU A 173 0.98 -6.12 1.96
C LEU A 173 1.50 -4.69 2.23
N GLY A 174 2.02 -4.01 1.22
CA GLY A 174 2.47 -2.61 1.29
C GLY A 174 1.37 -1.62 1.66
N ALA A 175 0.10 -1.92 1.32
CA ALA A 175 -1.04 -1.10 1.75
C ALA A 175 -1.21 -1.14 3.27
N HIS A 176 -1.06 -2.31 3.88
CA HIS A 176 -1.12 -2.45 5.35
C HIS A 176 0.12 -1.91 6.04
N ILE A 177 1.31 -2.02 5.43
CA ILE A 177 2.49 -1.29 5.90
C ILE A 177 2.19 0.21 5.94
N SER A 178 1.55 0.76 4.90
CA SER A 178 1.15 2.18 4.87
C SER A 178 0.20 2.54 6.00
N GLY A 179 -0.80 1.70 6.26
CA GLY A 179 -1.72 1.89 7.40
C GLY A 179 -1.03 1.85 8.76
N TYR A 180 -0.06 0.94 8.95
CA TYR A 180 0.76 0.93 10.16
C TYR A 180 1.63 2.18 10.29
N VAL A 181 2.18 2.72 9.19
CA VAL A 181 2.90 3.99 9.23
C VAL A 181 1.98 5.13 9.66
N GLY A 182 0.76 5.19 9.10
CA GLY A 182 -0.26 6.16 9.48
C GLY A 182 -0.59 6.17 10.97
N LYS A 183 -0.69 4.98 11.58
CA LYS A 183 -0.88 4.83 13.04
C LYS A 183 0.31 5.34 13.86
N LEU A 184 1.52 5.33 13.29
CA LEU A 184 2.76 5.74 13.97
C LEU A 184 3.15 7.20 13.69
N VAL A 185 2.56 7.81 12.66
CA VAL A 185 2.84 9.17 12.18
C VAL A 185 1.53 9.96 12.09
N PRO A 186 1.19 10.75 13.14
CA PRO A 186 -0.01 11.57 13.14
C PRO A 186 -0.02 12.58 11.97
N ASN A 187 -1.23 12.88 11.47
CA ASN A 187 -1.45 13.83 10.37
C ASN A 187 -0.68 13.46 9.08
N LEU A 188 -0.56 12.16 8.78
CA LEU A 188 -0.02 11.68 7.52
C LEU A 188 -0.92 12.15 6.36
N GLY A 189 -0.32 12.73 5.31
CA GLY A 189 -1.05 13.38 4.23
C GLY A 189 -1.99 12.45 3.47
N ARG A 190 -1.45 11.45 2.78
CA ARG A 190 -2.24 10.56 1.92
C ARG A 190 -1.75 9.12 1.92
N ILE A 191 -2.67 8.17 1.79
CA ILE A 191 -2.36 6.78 1.43
C ILE A 191 -3.13 6.42 0.17
N THR A 192 -2.45 5.94 -0.87
CA THR A 192 -3.09 5.18 -1.95
C THR A 192 -2.84 3.70 -1.73
N ALA A 193 -3.91 2.92 -1.56
CA ALA A 193 -3.86 1.48 -1.37
C ALA A 193 -4.14 0.78 -2.69
N LEU A 194 -3.15 0.09 -3.23
CA LEU A 194 -3.24 -0.65 -4.49
C LEU A 194 -3.49 -2.12 -4.15
N ASP A 195 -4.76 -2.52 -4.21
CA ASP A 195 -5.27 -3.85 -3.93
C ASP A 195 -4.74 -4.44 -2.61
N ALA A 196 -5.17 -3.86 -1.49
CA ALA A 196 -4.69 -4.27 -0.17
C ALA A 196 -4.98 -5.75 0.11
N ALA A 197 -3.99 -6.49 0.63
CA ALA A 197 -4.09 -7.94 0.76
C ALA A 197 -5.19 -8.38 1.74
N LYS A 198 -6.06 -9.30 1.31
CA LYS A 198 -7.14 -9.88 2.13
C LYS A 198 -6.65 -10.89 3.19
N PRO A 199 -5.81 -11.88 2.86
CA PRO A 199 -5.45 -12.91 3.83
C PRO A 199 -4.76 -12.30 5.06
N TYR A 200 -5.16 -12.72 6.26
CA TYR A 200 -4.71 -12.19 7.56
C TYR A 200 -5.19 -10.77 7.93
N PHE A 201 -5.91 -10.05 7.07
CA PHE A 201 -6.37 -8.67 7.31
C PHE A 201 -7.88 -8.46 7.19
N ASP A 202 -8.60 -9.20 6.36
CA ASP A 202 -10.06 -9.05 6.30
C ASP A 202 -10.71 -9.58 7.57
N GLY A 203 -11.65 -8.79 8.13
CA GLY A 203 -12.36 -9.14 9.36
C GLY A 203 -11.58 -8.92 10.66
N VAL A 204 -10.33 -8.44 10.62
CA VAL A 204 -9.59 -8.06 11.83
C VAL A 204 -9.83 -6.59 12.19
N SER A 205 -9.48 -6.23 13.44
CA SER A 205 -9.58 -4.86 13.95
C SER A 205 -8.79 -3.86 13.10
N ALA A 206 -9.31 -2.63 12.98
CA ALA A 206 -8.63 -1.51 12.31
C ALA A 206 -7.20 -1.25 12.84
N GLY A 207 -6.90 -1.63 14.09
CA GLY A 207 -5.54 -1.56 14.65
C GLY A 207 -4.49 -2.44 13.94
N VAL A 208 -4.95 -3.40 13.12
CA VAL A 208 -4.14 -4.49 12.55
C VAL A 208 -4.17 -4.50 11.02
N ARG A 209 -4.93 -3.59 10.40
CA ARG A 209 -5.04 -3.43 8.95
C ARG A 209 -4.99 -1.95 8.58
N LEU A 210 -5.06 -1.66 7.28
CA LEU A 210 -5.30 -0.31 6.80
C LEU A 210 -6.73 0.09 7.15
N ASP A 211 -6.91 1.33 7.59
CA ASP A 211 -8.20 1.94 7.88
C ASP A 211 -8.24 3.40 7.46
N SER A 212 -9.44 3.89 7.13
CA SER A 212 -9.73 5.29 6.79
C SER A 212 -9.16 6.33 7.76
N SER A 213 -8.87 5.97 9.02
CA SER A 213 -8.25 6.87 10.00
C SER A 213 -6.73 7.03 9.87
N ASP A 214 -6.06 6.25 9.04
CA ASP A 214 -4.59 6.16 9.01
C ASP A 214 -3.93 7.34 8.27
N ALA A 215 -4.68 8.15 7.53
CA ALA A 215 -4.20 9.37 6.89
C ALA A 215 -5.31 10.42 6.76
N LEU A 216 -4.94 11.65 6.39
CA LEU A 216 -5.91 12.72 6.10
C LEU A 216 -6.78 12.39 4.89
N PHE A 217 -6.26 11.59 3.95
CA PHE A 217 -6.99 11.09 2.80
C PHE A 217 -6.46 9.72 2.34
N ILE A 218 -7.38 8.80 2.04
CA ILE A 218 -7.08 7.46 1.56
C ILE A 218 -7.93 7.14 0.34
N ASP A 219 -7.29 6.76 -0.76
CA ASP A 219 -7.93 6.18 -1.94
C ASP A 219 -7.47 4.73 -2.14
N SER A 220 -8.44 3.82 -2.23
CA SER A 220 -8.22 2.37 -2.32
C SER A 220 -8.66 1.85 -3.68
N TYR A 221 -7.81 1.05 -4.31
CA TYR A 221 -8.05 0.43 -5.62
C TYR A 221 -8.27 -1.06 -5.38
N HIS A 222 -9.40 -1.57 -5.83
CA HIS A 222 -9.78 -2.97 -5.71
C HIS A 222 -9.81 -3.58 -7.12
N THR A 223 -8.97 -4.57 -7.37
CA THR A 223 -8.83 -5.25 -8.65
C THR A 223 -8.96 -6.76 -8.54
N ASP A 224 -8.72 -7.36 -7.38
CA ASP A 224 -8.84 -8.80 -7.17
C ASP A 224 -9.61 -9.12 -5.88
N ASN A 225 -10.62 -9.97 -5.98
CA ASN A 225 -11.37 -10.41 -4.80
C ASN A 225 -10.84 -11.72 -4.19
N ASP A 226 -9.88 -12.40 -4.83
CA ASP A 226 -9.25 -13.61 -4.30
C ASP A 226 -8.09 -13.23 -3.35
N MET A 227 -7.15 -12.38 -3.79
CA MET A 227 -6.02 -11.92 -2.98
C MET A 227 -6.24 -10.54 -2.35
N GLY A 228 -7.02 -9.66 -2.98
CA GLY A 228 -7.33 -8.32 -2.51
C GLY A 228 -8.57 -8.27 -1.60
N THR A 229 -8.62 -7.28 -0.72
CA THR A 229 -9.79 -7.02 0.13
C THR A 229 -10.95 -6.50 -0.71
N THR A 230 -12.15 -6.98 -0.39
CA THR A 230 -13.40 -6.43 -0.95
C THR A 230 -14.02 -5.38 -0.02
N SER A 231 -13.52 -5.28 1.20
CA SER A 231 -14.02 -4.35 2.20
C SER A 231 -13.58 -2.93 1.84
N PRO A 232 -14.44 -1.91 2.03
CA PRO A 232 -14.01 -0.54 1.92
C PRO A 232 -13.02 -0.20 3.04
N ILE A 233 -11.87 0.35 2.68
CA ILE A 233 -10.77 0.68 3.61
C ILE A 233 -10.29 2.13 3.47
N GLY A 234 -10.77 2.85 2.45
CA GLY A 234 -10.40 4.24 2.17
C GLY A 234 -11.47 5.27 2.54
N ASN A 235 -11.17 6.53 2.23
CA ASN A 235 -12.17 7.57 2.06
C ASN A 235 -12.91 7.44 0.71
N ILE A 236 -12.18 6.93 -0.29
CA ILE A 236 -12.71 6.56 -1.60
C ILE A 236 -12.23 5.14 -1.90
N ASP A 237 -13.16 4.24 -2.25
CA ASP A 237 -12.89 2.86 -2.63
C ASP A 237 -13.35 2.65 -4.08
N ILE A 238 -12.39 2.34 -4.96
CA ILE A 238 -12.59 2.23 -6.41
C ILE A 238 -12.49 0.76 -6.81
N TYR A 239 -13.61 0.19 -7.23
CA TYR A 239 -13.72 -1.18 -7.71
C TYR A 239 -13.59 -1.20 -9.24
N PHE A 240 -12.39 -1.51 -9.72
CA PHE A 240 -12.10 -1.59 -11.15
C PHE A 240 -12.67 -2.89 -11.72
N ASN A 241 -13.47 -2.80 -12.77
CA ASN A 241 -14.13 -3.95 -13.38
C ASN A 241 -14.93 -4.79 -12.37
N GLY A 242 -15.51 -4.13 -11.35
CA GLY A 242 -16.22 -4.76 -10.25
C GLY A 242 -15.33 -5.27 -9.11
N GLY A 243 -14.01 -5.07 -9.20
CA GLY A 243 -13.02 -5.45 -8.19
C GLY A 243 -12.77 -6.95 -8.07
N ASN A 244 -12.88 -7.68 -9.19
CA ASN A 244 -12.75 -9.14 -9.21
C ASN A 244 -11.83 -9.60 -10.36
N ARG A 245 -12.34 -9.62 -11.60
CA ARG A 245 -11.57 -10.04 -12.77
C ARG A 245 -11.26 -8.85 -13.66
N GLN A 246 -10.01 -8.74 -14.06
CA GLN A 246 -9.48 -7.66 -14.84
C GLN A 246 -9.22 -8.12 -16.29
N PRO A 247 -9.47 -7.25 -17.28
CA PRO A 247 -9.20 -7.56 -18.67
C PRO A 247 -7.77 -8.09 -18.88
N GLY A 248 -7.67 -9.25 -19.53
CA GLY A 248 -6.40 -9.87 -19.85
C GLY A 248 -5.78 -10.75 -18.79
N CYS A 249 -6.51 -11.02 -17.70
CA CYS A 249 -6.10 -12.00 -16.68
C CYS A 249 -6.78 -13.37 -16.84
N ASP A 250 -7.48 -13.61 -17.97
CA ASP A 250 -8.23 -14.85 -18.24
C ASP A 250 -7.34 -16.08 -18.59
N TYR A 251 -6.07 -16.10 -18.18
CA TYR A 251 -5.12 -17.16 -18.55
C TYR A 251 -5.36 -18.45 -17.75
N GLN A 252 -5.34 -19.57 -18.49
CA GLN A 252 -5.56 -20.90 -17.96
C GLN A 252 -4.33 -21.37 -17.17
N ILE A 253 -4.56 -21.80 -15.92
CA ILE A 253 -3.59 -22.41 -14.97
C ILE A 253 -2.63 -23.42 -15.64
N PHE A 254 -3.07 -24.06 -16.73
CA PHE A 254 -2.29 -25.06 -17.46
C PHE A 254 -0.98 -24.51 -18.08
N ASP A 255 -0.98 -23.32 -18.68
CA ASP A 255 0.20 -22.80 -19.39
C ASP A 255 1.30 -22.30 -18.42
N THR A 256 0.93 -21.70 -17.30
CA THR A 256 1.86 -21.22 -16.27
C THR A 256 2.41 -22.35 -15.40
N ALA A 257 1.58 -23.34 -15.06
CA ALA A 257 2.02 -24.50 -14.27
C ALA A 257 3.06 -25.37 -14.99
N LEU A 258 3.04 -25.42 -16.32
CA LEU A 258 4.02 -26.16 -17.13
C LEU A 258 5.40 -25.47 -17.17
N ASN A 259 5.44 -24.13 -17.09
CA ASN A 259 6.67 -23.35 -17.23
C ASN A 259 7.34 -23.04 -15.89
N ASP A 260 6.56 -22.70 -14.85
CA ASP A 260 7.09 -22.21 -13.57
C ASP A 260 6.90 -23.20 -12.40
N GLY A 261 6.28 -24.36 -12.68
CA GLY A 261 5.88 -25.34 -11.67
C GLY A 261 4.54 -24.99 -11.03
N ILE A 262 3.84 -26.01 -10.51
CA ILE A 262 2.42 -25.90 -10.14
C ILE A 262 2.15 -24.81 -9.09
N LEU A 263 3.01 -24.66 -8.08
CA LEU A 263 2.79 -23.71 -6.98
C LEU A 263 3.09 -22.26 -7.38
N ASP A 264 4.19 -22.03 -8.11
CA ASP A 264 4.55 -20.69 -8.56
C ASP A 264 3.69 -20.26 -9.76
N GLY A 265 3.34 -21.17 -10.67
CA GLY A 265 2.36 -20.93 -11.74
C GLY A 265 0.95 -20.61 -11.22
N LEU A 266 0.50 -21.26 -10.13
CA LEU A 266 -0.76 -20.90 -9.47
C LEU A 266 -0.69 -19.51 -8.81
N PHE A 267 0.43 -19.18 -8.15
CA PHE A 267 0.63 -17.86 -7.56
C PHE A 267 0.66 -16.77 -8.64
N GLU A 268 1.37 -16.99 -9.74
CA GLU A 268 1.43 -16.05 -10.86
C GLU A 268 0.07 -15.84 -11.50
N THR A 269 -0.69 -16.92 -11.73
CA THR A 269 -2.05 -16.84 -12.30
C THR A 269 -3.00 -16.05 -11.40
N LEU A 270 -3.01 -16.34 -10.08
CA LEU A 270 -3.84 -15.61 -9.12
C LEU A 270 -3.38 -14.15 -8.94
N SER A 271 -2.10 -13.87 -9.20
CA SER A 271 -1.54 -12.53 -9.03
C SER A 271 -1.86 -11.55 -10.16
N CYS A 272 -2.36 -12.00 -11.33
CA CYS A 272 -2.60 -11.10 -12.47
C CYS A 272 -3.60 -10.00 -12.10
N ASP A 273 -4.79 -10.38 -11.64
CA ASP A 273 -5.83 -9.45 -11.21
C ASP A 273 -5.33 -8.53 -10.09
N HIS A 274 -4.55 -9.09 -9.16
CA HIS A 274 -3.96 -8.36 -8.05
C HIS A 274 -3.00 -7.26 -8.54
N LYS A 275 -2.11 -7.59 -9.48
CA LYS A 275 -1.09 -6.69 -10.05
C LYS A 275 -1.71 -5.51 -10.82
N ARG A 276 -2.92 -5.66 -11.36
CA ARG A 276 -3.58 -4.61 -12.15
C ARG A 276 -3.82 -3.30 -11.41
N ALA A 277 -3.97 -3.30 -10.09
CA ALA A 277 -4.08 -2.05 -9.35
C ALA A 277 -2.81 -1.18 -9.50
N LEU A 278 -1.63 -1.81 -9.54
CA LEU A 278 -0.37 -1.12 -9.77
C LEU A 278 -0.25 -0.62 -11.21
N ASP A 279 -0.61 -1.46 -12.19
CA ASP A 279 -0.61 -1.08 -13.61
C ASP A 279 -1.53 0.11 -13.87
N TYR A 280 -2.77 0.06 -13.37
CA TYR A 280 -3.72 1.16 -13.53
C TYR A 280 -3.20 2.45 -12.90
N TYR A 281 -2.58 2.36 -11.71
CA TYR A 281 -1.96 3.53 -11.09
C TYR A 281 -0.81 4.09 -11.94
N ALA A 282 0.03 3.23 -12.53
CA ALA A 282 1.08 3.62 -13.46
C ALA A 282 0.50 4.36 -14.69
N ASP A 283 -0.54 3.80 -15.31
CA ASP A 283 -1.21 4.42 -16.46
C ASP A 283 -1.82 5.78 -16.14
N PHE A 284 -2.43 5.91 -14.95
CA PHE A 284 -2.97 7.19 -14.49
C PHE A 284 -1.89 8.24 -14.23
N LEU A 285 -0.67 7.82 -13.88
CA LEU A 285 0.46 8.74 -13.79
C LEU A 285 0.90 9.24 -15.16
N LEU A 286 1.01 8.35 -16.14
CA LEU A 286 1.39 8.69 -17.52
C LEU A 286 0.36 9.62 -18.17
N THR A 287 -0.93 9.42 -17.88
CA THR A 287 -2.03 10.21 -18.43
C THR A 287 -2.38 11.45 -17.60
N SER A 288 -1.73 11.66 -16.44
CA SER A 288 -2.05 12.74 -15.49
C SER A 288 -1.95 14.16 -16.06
N LYS A 289 -1.12 14.36 -17.10
CA LYS A 289 -0.96 15.64 -17.81
C LYS A 289 -1.84 15.78 -19.05
N SER A 290 -2.59 14.73 -19.42
CA SER A 290 -3.48 14.78 -20.57
C SER A 290 -4.76 15.59 -20.26
N ALA A 291 -5.45 16.04 -21.31
CA ALA A 291 -6.74 16.71 -21.16
C ALA A 291 -7.84 15.77 -20.62
N CYS A 292 -7.67 14.47 -20.78
CA CYS A 292 -8.62 13.44 -20.34
C CYS A 292 -8.22 12.89 -18.97
N ARG A 293 -8.87 13.37 -17.91
CA ARG A 293 -8.64 12.84 -16.56
C ARG A 293 -9.33 11.48 -16.39
N PRO A 294 -8.67 10.48 -15.79
CA PRO A 294 -9.35 9.24 -15.43
C PRO A 294 -10.38 9.53 -14.31
N VAL A 295 -11.62 9.12 -14.53
CA VAL A 295 -12.74 9.30 -13.59
C VAL A 295 -13.39 7.97 -13.23
N ALA A 296 -13.80 7.82 -11.98
CA ALA A 296 -14.62 6.70 -11.53
C ALA A 296 -15.98 7.22 -11.05
N TYR A 297 -17.01 6.38 -11.16
CA TYR A 297 -18.40 6.78 -10.99
C TYR A 297 -18.95 6.25 -9.67
N ARG A 298 -19.63 7.10 -8.91
CA ARG A 298 -20.41 6.69 -7.74
C ARG A 298 -21.58 5.82 -8.20
N CYS A 299 -21.68 4.62 -7.66
CA CYS A 299 -22.78 3.71 -7.99
C CYS A 299 -23.03 2.70 -6.88
N ASP A 300 -24.28 2.31 -6.62
CA ASP A 300 -24.55 1.37 -5.52
C ASP A 300 -24.07 -0.07 -5.78
N SER A 301 -23.80 -0.43 -7.04
CA SER A 301 -23.25 -1.73 -7.39
C SER A 301 -22.64 -1.77 -8.79
N TRP A 302 -21.73 -2.71 -9.01
CA TRP A 302 -21.20 -3.01 -10.35
C TRP A 302 -22.30 -3.34 -11.36
N HIS A 303 -23.32 -4.10 -10.95
CA HIS A 303 -24.45 -4.46 -11.82
C HIS A 303 -25.23 -3.23 -12.30
N LYS A 304 -25.56 -2.29 -11.38
CA LYS A 304 -26.24 -1.05 -11.73
C LYS A 304 -25.41 -0.20 -12.69
N PHE A 305 -24.10 -0.12 -12.45
CA PHE A 305 -23.19 0.59 -13.34
C PHE A 305 -23.18 -0.01 -14.75
N MET A 306 -23.06 -1.33 -14.84
CA MET A 306 -23.07 -2.04 -16.12
C MET A 306 -24.41 -1.95 -16.86
N SER A 307 -25.52 -1.79 -16.14
CA SER A 307 -26.84 -1.51 -16.73
C SER A 307 -27.04 -0.05 -17.18
N GLY A 308 -26.02 0.81 -17.04
CA GLY A 308 -26.09 2.21 -17.46
C GLY A 308 -26.88 3.11 -16.52
N LEU A 309 -26.94 2.79 -15.22
CA LEU A 309 -27.67 3.61 -14.24
C LEU A 309 -26.81 4.70 -13.56
N CYS A 310 -25.48 4.65 -13.72
CA CYS A 310 -24.53 5.50 -12.99
C CYS A 310 -23.49 6.19 -13.89
N TRP A 311 -23.84 6.49 -15.14
CA TRP A 311 -22.90 6.97 -16.16
C TRP A 311 -22.69 8.50 -16.19
N MET A 312 -23.47 9.27 -15.45
CA MET A 312 -23.38 10.73 -15.43
C MET A 312 -22.69 11.23 -14.15
N CYS A 313 -21.69 12.10 -14.31
CA CYS A 313 -21.06 12.77 -13.18
C CYS A 313 -21.95 13.82 -12.49
N GLY A 314 -23.08 14.18 -13.09
CA GLY A 314 -23.91 15.31 -12.64
C GLY A 314 -23.35 16.66 -13.10
N GLN A 315 -24.13 17.74 -12.93
CA GLN A 315 -23.78 19.08 -13.46
C GLN A 315 -22.56 19.67 -12.76
N SER A 316 -22.37 19.36 -11.48
CA SER A 316 -21.23 19.84 -10.70
C SER A 316 -20.10 18.81 -10.65
N GLY A 317 -20.31 17.59 -11.18
CA GLY A 317 -19.39 16.47 -11.11
C GLY A 317 -19.44 15.71 -9.77
N GLU A 318 -20.55 15.82 -9.04
CA GLU A 318 -20.77 15.24 -7.72
C GLU A 318 -20.81 13.71 -7.69
N ASN A 319 -21.05 13.05 -8.83
CA ASN A 319 -21.12 11.60 -8.94
C ASN A 319 -19.86 10.97 -9.54
N CYS A 320 -18.80 11.75 -9.72
CA CYS A 320 -17.52 11.25 -10.23
C CYS A 320 -16.36 11.67 -9.33
N VAL A 321 -15.37 10.77 -9.23
CA VAL A 321 -14.08 11.04 -8.61
C VAL A 321 -13.01 11.02 -9.66
N VAL A 322 -12.09 11.98 -9.61
CA VAL A 322 -10.82 11.86 -10.34
C VAL A 322 -10.00 10.76 -9.68
N VAL A 323 -9.38 9.91 -10.48
CA VAL A 323 -8.53 8.79 -10.04
C VAL A 323 -7.05 9.14 -10.22
N GLY A 324 -6.15 8.49 -9.48
CA GLY A 324 -4.71 8.70 -9.58
C GLY A 324 -4.23 9.88 -8.74
N LEU A 325 -3.21 10.59 -9.23
CA LEU A 325 -2.53 11.64 -8.46
C LEU A 325 -3.44 12.72 -7.90
N ASN A 326 -4.51 13.03 -8.62
CA ASN A 326 -5.41 14.13 -8.31
C ASN A 326 -6.66 13.67 -7.55
N ALA A 327 -6.69 12.44 -7.01
CA ALA A 327 -7.86 11.94 -6.30
C ALA A 327 -8.16 12.68 -4.99
N ASP A 328 -7.17 13.36 -4.42
CA ASP A 328 -7.30 14.25 -3.27
C ASP A 328 -8.04 15.56 -3.61
N LEU A 329 -8.07 16.00 -4.88
CA LEU A 329 -8.90 17.14 -5.31
C LEU A 329 -10.40 16.90 -5.08
N ASN A 330 -10.82 15.65 -4.95
CA ASN A 330 -12.21 15.29 -4.66
C ASN A 330 -12.62 15.67 -3.22
N THR A 331 -11.66 15.88 -2.30
CA THR A 331 -11.94 16.19 -0.88
C THR A 331 -12.56 17.57 -0.66
N HIS A 332 -12.29 18.53 -1.55
CA HIS A 332 -12.85 19.89 -1.47
C HIS A 332 -14.35 19.96 -1.77
N ARG A 333 -14.96 18.89 -2.30
CA ARG A 333 -16.37 18.87 -2.68
C ARG A 333 -17.33 18.50 -1.54
N ASN A 334 -16.83 18.29 -0.31
CA ASN A 334 -17.62 17.81 0.85
C ASN A 334 -18.33 16.44 0.65
N VAL A 335 -18.15 15.75 -0.49
CA VAL A 335 -18.90 14.54 -0.86
C VAL A 335 -18.41 13.25 -0.16
N TYR A 336 -17.21 13.26 0.43
CA TYR A 336 -16.55 12.04 0.95
C TYR A 336 -16.18 12.11 2.44
N ARG A 337 -16.85 12.99 3.20
CA ARG A 337 -16.75 12.93 4.68
C ARG A 337 -17.52 11.70 5.15
N LYS A 338 -16.93 11.00 6.11
CA LYS A 338 -17.29 9.75 6.83
C LYS A 338 -18.78 9.47 7.16
N ALA A 339 -19.70 10.39 6.85
CA ALA A 339 -21.12 10.36 7.21
C ALA A 339 -22.03 9.70 6.15
N ASP A 340 -21.61 9.62 4.89
CA ASP A 340 -22.38 8.95 3.84
C ASP A 340 -21.84 7.54 3.65
N ASN A 341 -22.68 6.50 3.83
CA ASN A 341 -22.39 5.10 3.49
C ASN A 341 -21.41 5.03 2.30
N ASN A 342 -20.16 4.58 2.54
CA ASN A 342 -19.07 4.65 1.57
C ASN A 342 -19.58 4.28 0.17
N PRO A 343 -19.78 5.25 -0.73
CA PRO A 343 -20.34 4.94 -2.02
C PRO A 343 -19.34 4.08 -2.76
N ILE A 344 -19.77 2.90 -3.19
CA ILE A 344 -18.99 2.08 -4.10
C ILE A 344 -18.69 2.95 -5.32
N VAL A 345 -17.41 3.24 -5.56
CA VAL A 345 -16.98 3.93 -6.77
C VAL A 345 -16.51 2.87 -7.73
N VAL A 346 -17.00 2.90 -8.97
CA VAL A 346 -16.66 1.89 -9.98
C VAL A 346 -16.02 2.54 -11.19
N ARG A 347 -15.10 1.80 -11.80
CA ARG A 347 -14.50 2.19 -13.06
C ARG A 347 -14.37 0.96 -13.95
N LYS A 348 -14.95 1.03 -15.14
CA LYS A 348 -14.72 0.04 -16.19
C LYS A 348 -13.46 0.41 -16.95
N ILE A 349 -12.65 -0.60 -17.22
CA ILE A 349 -11.54 -0.57 -18.14
C ILE A 349 -11.93 -1.54 -19.27
N ASP A 350 -12.15 -1.02 -20.47
CA ASP A 350 -12.67 -1.82 -21.60
C ASP A 350 -11.58 -2.54 -22.40
N THR A 351 -10.35 -2.04 -22.36
CA THR A 351 -9.27 -2.57 -23.16
C THR A 351 -8.45 -3.56 -22.35
N HIS A 352 -7.92 -4.60 -23.01
CA HIS A 352 -6.54 -4.97 -22.73
C HIS A 352 -5.77 -3.66 -22.76
N PHE A 353 -5.36 -3.13 -21.61
CA PHE A 353 -4.21 -2.24 -21.67
C PHE A 353 -3.14 -3.09 -22.29
N GLU A 354 -2.94 -2.87 -23.59
CA GLU A 354 -1.70 -3.13 -24.26
C GLU A 354 -0.67 -2.50 -23.34
N ALA A 355 -0.08 -3.32 -22.47
CA ALA A 355 1.14 -3.01 -21.74
C ALA A 355 2.24 -2.95 -22.79
N TYR A 356 2.14 -1.95 -23.66
CA TYR A 356 3.06 -1.61 -24.71
C TYR A 356 3.63 -0.27 -24.31
N TYR A 357 4.67 -0.34 -23.49
CA TYR A 357 5.92 0.40 -23.65
C TYR A 357 7.04 -0.35 -22.95
#